data_AF-A0AA88KVC1-F1
#
_entry.id   AF-A0AA88KVC1-F1
#
_cell.length_a   1.000
_cell.length_b   1.000
_cell.length_c   1.000
_cell.angle_alpha   90.00
_cell.angle_beta   90.00
_cell.angle_gamma   90.00
#
_symmetry.space_group_name_H-M   'P 1'
#
loop_
_entity.id
_entity.type
_entity.pdbx_description
1 polymer ?
#
loop_
_entity_poly.entity_id
_entity_poly.type
_entity_poly.pdbx_seq_one_letter_code
_entity_poly.pdbx_strand_id
1 'polypeptide(L)'
;MKKFLGNQGVTSEILVINQGDGYRFNRASLINSGFRLMKQHCPDCDYFAMHDVDLLPLNPELKYSYPEHGPLHLAAPHLHPKYHYDKFVGGILLLTISQFELVNGMSNRYWGWGLEDDEFYVRLKQANITIQRPGNLTTDSTNTFKHMHNARVRKRDYRYCYDQKKASLRRDYDSGVNNVNFKVVGQYSVTSNGESATLFNIHLECDRTFSPWCLCPEDIPKPKNVTSKSGKVKQPHKIS
;
A
#
# COMPACT_ATOMS: atom_id res chain seq x y z
N MET A 1 17.85 -1.47 -4.75
CA MET A 1 17.41 -2.26 -3.56
C MET A 1 18.14 -3.59 -3.47
N LYS A 2 18.06 -4.49 -4.47
CA LYS A 2 18.76 -5.80 -4.43
C LYS A 2 20.24 -5.71 -4.04
N LYS A 3 21.04 -4.84 -4.69
CA LYS A 3 22.42 -4.56 -4.26
C LYS A 3 22.57 -4.14 -2.79
N PHE A 4 21.67 -3.31 -2.27
CA PHE A 4 21.70 -2.86 -0.87
C PHE A 4 21.46 -4.03 0.09
N LEU A 5 20.49 -4.89 -0.20
CA LEU A 5 20.18 -6.10 0.58
C LEU A 5 21.30 -7.16 0.46
N GLY A 6 21.80 -7.39 -0.75
CA GLY A 6 22.90 -8.32 -1.02
C GLY A 6 24.20 -7.95 -0.29
N ASN A 7 24.52 -6.66 -0.20
CA ASN A 7 25.65 -6.17 0.60
C ASN A 7 25.51 -6.45 2.11
N GLN A 8 24.29 -6.74 2.59
CA GLN A 8 24.02 -7.13 3.97
C GLN A 8 23.89 -8.65 4.15
N GLY A 9 24.07 -9.43 3.08
CA GLY A 9 23.85 -10.88 3.10
C GLY A 9 22.37 -11.28 3.22
N VAL A 10 21.44 -10.37 2.89
CA VAL A 10 20.01 -10.65 2.93
C VAL A 10 19.55 -11.20 1.58
N THR A 11 19.18 -12.48 1.55
CA THR A 11 18.46 -13.07 0.41
C THR A 11 17.04 -12.51 0.38
N SER A 12 16.59 -12.01 -0.78
CA SER A 12 15.32 -11.30 -0.88
C SER A 12 14.65 -11.47 -2.23
N GLU A 13 13.32 -11.60 -2.22
CA GLU A 13 12.47 -11.41 -3.39
C GLU A 13 11.77 -10.06 -3.33
N ILE A 14 11.67 -9.38 -4.48
CA ILE A 14 10.94 -8.11 -4.59
C ILE A 14 9.63 -8.38 -5.31
N LEU A 15 8.52 -8.20 -4.59
CA LEU A 15 7.17 -8.30 -5.13
C LEU A 15 6.57 -6.90 -5.30
N VAL A 16 6.20 -6.56 -6.53
CA VAL A 16 5.47 -5.31 -6.85
C VAL A 16 3.99 -5.65 -6.94
N ILE A 17 3.21 -5.17 -5.97
CA ILE A 17 1.76 -5.36 -5.95
C ILE A 17 1.09 -4.16 -6.62
N ASN A 18 0.75 -4.31 -7.89
CA ASN A 18 0.13 -3.27 -8.69
C ASN A 18 -1.39 -3.32 -8.56
N GLN A 19 -2.00 -2.22 -8.10
CA GLN A 19 -3.45 -2.06 -8.08
C GLN A 19 -3.93 -1.68 -9.49
N GLY A 20 -4.65 -2.58 -10.15
CA GLY A 20 -5.17 -2.42 -11.51
C GLY A 20 -6.66 -2.06 -11.58
N ASP A 21 -7.38 -2.07 -10.46
CA ASP A 21 -8.78 -1.65 -10.39
C ASP A 21 -8.97 -0.12 -10.45
N GLY A 22 -10.22 0.31 -10.61
CA GLY A 22 -10.60 1.72 -10.70
C GLY A 22 -10.92 2.40 -9.37
N TYR A 23 -10.61 1.77 -8.23
CA TYR A 23 -10.84 2.37 -6.92
C TYR A 23 -9.67 3.29 -6.53
N ARG A 24 -9.85 4.01 -5.42
CA ARG A 24 -8.74 4.78 -4.82
C ARG A 24 -7.62 3.83 -4.38
N PHE A 25 -6.40 4.35 -4.27
CA PHE A 25 -5.26 3.52 -3.83
C PHE A 25 -5.46 3.01 -2.39
N ASN A 26 -5.24 1.71 -2.15
CA ASN A 26 -5.42 1.09 -0.82
C ASN A 26 -4.15 0.32 -0.41
N ARG A 27 -3.18 1.05 0.15
CA ARG A 27 -1.87 0.50 0.53
C ARG A 27 -1.98 -0.73 1.44
N ALA A 28 -2.83 -0.68 2.46
CA ALA A 28 -3.01 -1.75 3.42
C ALA A 28 -3.57 -3.04 2.79
N SER A 29 -4.58 -2.94 1.92
CA SER A 29 -5.12 -4.10 1.22
C SER A 29 -4.13 -4.68 0.21
N LEU A 30 -3.30 -3.84 -0.43
CA LEU A 30 -2.22 -4.31 -1.30
C LEU A 30 -1.15 -5.06 -0.51
N ILE A 31 -0.80 -4.61 0.69
CA ILE A 31 0.10 -5.32 1.60
C ILE A 31 -0.50 -6.66 2.01
N ASN A 32 -1.77 -6.70 2.43
CA ASN A 32 -2.45 -7.95 2.79
C ASN A 32 -2.49 -8.94 1.60
N SER A 33 -2.82 -8.45 0.41
CA SER A 33 -2.87 -9.27 -0.82
C SER A 33 -1.46 -9.76 -1.19
N GLY A 34 -0.46 -8.87 -1.11
CA GLY A 34 0.95 -9.18 -1.32
C GLY A 34 1.48 -10.22 -0.33
N PHE A 35 1.08 -10.16 0.93
CA PHE A 35 1.40 -11.17 1.93
C PHE A 35 0.83 -12.54 1.55
N ARG A 36 -0.44 -12.62 1.13
CA ARG A 36 -1.06 -13.87 0.67
C ARG A 36 -0.36 -14.44 -0.57
N LEU A 37 0.06 -13.59 -1.51
CA LEU A 37 0.80 -14.00 -2.70
C LEU A 37 2.24 -14.42 -2.36
N MET A 38 2.90 -13.71 -1.45
CA MET A 38 4.25 -14.03 -0.97
C MET A 38 4.28 -15.43 -0.36
N LYS A 39 3.32 -15.80 0.50
CA LYS A 39 3.24 -17.14 1.08
C LYS A 39 3.17 -18.26 0.04
N GLN A 40 2.63 -17.98 -1.15
CA GLN A 40 2.57 -18.94 -2.26
C GLN A 40 3.84 -18.90 -3.11
N HIS A 41 4.40 -17.72 -3.32
CA HIS A 41 5.54 -17.49 -4.21
C HIS A 41 6.90 -17.80 -3.58
N CYS A 42 7.01 -17.62 -2.26
CA CYS A 42 8.22 -17.85 -1.47
C CYS A 42 7.86 -18.59 -0.17
N PRO A 43 7.64 -19.92 -0.23
CA PRO A 43 7.30 -20.71 0.96
C PRO A 43 8.39 -20.68 2.04
N ASP A 44 9.64 -20.46 1.65
CA ASP A 44 10.80 -20.39 2.56
C ASP A 44 11.05 -18.98 3.12
N CYS A 45 10.31 -17.97 2.68
CA CYS A 45 10.39 -16.64 3.28
C CYS A 45 9.85 -16.70 4.73
N ASP A 46 10.57 -16.09 5.66
CA ASP A 46 10.32 -16.14 7.11
C ASP A 46 9.89 -14.78 7.70
N TYR A 47 10.17 -13.70 6.98
CA TYR A 47 9.71 -12.34 7.26
C TYR A 47 9.53 -11.56 5.95
N PHE A 48 8.92 -10.38 6.03
CA PHE A 48 8.78 -9.48 4.88
C PHE A 48 8.90 -8.01 5.30
N ALA A 49 9.17 -7.15 4.32
CA ALA A 49 9.19 -5.71 4.49
C ALA A 49 8.01 -5.06 3.74
N MET A 50 7.17 -4.33 4.46
CA MET A 50 6.29 -3.33 3.84
C MET A 50 7.17 -2.15 3.44
N HIS A 51 7.18 -1.79 2.15
CA HIS A 51 8.17 -0.85 1.64
C HIS A 51 7.57 0.12 0.64
N ASP A 52 7.59 1.41 0.97
CA ASP A 52 7.21 2.45 0.02
C ASP A 52 8.23 2.53 -1.12
N VAL A 53 7.75 2.59 -2.37
CA VAL A 53 8.61 2.54 -3.57
C VAL A 53 9.49 3.78 -3.74
N ASP A 54 9.11 4.90 -3.12
CA ASP A 54 9.80 6.19 -3.23
C ASP A 54 10.76 6.48 -2.07
N LEU A 55 10.91 5.58 -1.09
CA LEU A 55 11.75 5.78 0.08
C LEU A 55 12.97 4.83 0.05
N LEU A 56 14.13 5.32 -0.39
CA LEU A 56 15.33 4.50 -0.55
C LEU A 56 16.29 4.68 0.63
N PRO A 57 16.76 3.60 1.29
CA PRO A 57 17.79 3.72 2.33
C PRO A 57 19.13 4.14 1.73
N LEU A 58 19.79 5.09 2.37
CA LEU A 58 21.15 5.55 2.02
C LEU A 58 22.19 5.06 3.00
N ASN A 59 21.85 4.96 4.29
CA ASN A 59 22.77 4.50 5.32
C ASN A 59 22.86 2.95 5.36
N PRO A 60 24.03 2.33 5.11
CA PRO A 60 24.22 0.87 5.18
C PRO A 60 24.12 0.28 6.60
N GLU A 61 24.06 1.11 7.64
CA GLU A 61 23.78 0.72 9.04
C GLU A 61 22.32 0.34 9.25
N LEU A 62 21.40 0.75 8.36
CA LEU A 62 20.01 0.27 8.37
C LEU A 62 19.96 -1.20 7.95
N LYS A 63 19.92 -2.10 8.94
CA LYS A 63 19.90 -3.55 8.72
C LYS A 63 18.48 -4.05 8.45
N TYR A 64 18.30 -4.67 7.29
CA TYR A 64 17.07 -5.40 6.94
C TYR A 64 17.12 -6.83 7.50
N SER A 65 17.52 -6.96 8.77
CA SER A 65 17.65 -8.26 9.43
C SER A 65 16.30 -8.82 9.87
N TYR A 66 16.27 -10.12 10.13
CA TYR A 66 15.12 -10.80 10.70
C TYR A 66 14.63 -10.09 11.99
N PRO A 67 13.34 -9.73 12.11
CA PRO A 67 12.79 -8.96 13.23
C PRO A 67 12.51 -9.83 14.47
N GLU A 68 13.57 -10.35 15.10
CA GLU A 68 13.51 -11.33 16.20
C GLU A 68 12.71 -10.85 17.42
N HIS A 69 12.88 -9.58 17.83
CA HIS A 69 12.30 -9.02 19.06
C HIS A 69 11.02 -8.21 18.83
N GLY A 70 10.43 -8.32 17.64
CA GLY A 70 9.25 -7.54 17.23
C GLY A 70 9.46 -6.81 15.90
N PRO A 71 8.39 -6.23 15.33
CA PRO A 71 8.43 -5.50 14.08
C PRO A 71 9.54 -4.44 14.06
N LEU A 72 10.36 -4.44 13.01
CA LEU A 72 11.48 -3.50 12.87
C LEU A 72 11.08 -2.36 11.94
N HIS A 73 10.85 -1.17 12.52
CA HIS A 73 10.49 0.04 11.79
C HIS A 73 11.74 0.81 11.37
N LEU A 74 12.22 0.57 10.15
CA LEU A 74 13.43 1.21 9.64
C LEU A 74 13.22 2.69 9.33
N ALA A 75 12.04 3.06 8.83
CA ALA A 75 11.68 4.44 8.53
C ALA A 75 11.22 5.20 9.78
N ALA A 76 11.97 5.07 10.89
CA ALA A 76 11.62 5.62 12.19
C ALA A 76 11.40 7.15 12.18
N PRO A 77 10.60 7.71 13.10
CA PRO A 77 10.27 9.15 13.10
C PRO A 77 11.49 10.09 13.13
N HIS A 78 12.56 9.70 13.83
CA HIS A 78 13.82 10.47 13.89
C HIS A 78 14.69 10.34 12.64
N LEU A 79 14.35 9.42 11.72
CA LEU A 79 15.09 9.14 10.48
C LEU A 79 14.29 9.46 9.21
N HIS A 80 12.95 9.50 9.30
CA HIS A 80 12.10 9.76 8.14
C HIS A 80 12.17 11.25 7.76
N PRO A 81 12.31 11.62 6.48
CA PRO A 81 12.43 13.02 6.04
C PRO A 81 11.15 13.87 6.15
N LYS A 82 10.08 13.37 6.79
CA LYS A 82 8.76 14.03 6.74
C LYS A 82 7.85 13.76 7.94
N TYR A 83 7.81 12.53 8.44
CA TYR A 83 6.88 12.13 9.51
C TYR A 83 7.68 11.88 10.79
N HIS A 84 7.40 12.66 11.84
CA HIS A 84 8.22 12.72 13.06
C HIS A 84 7.44 12.41 14.35
N TYR A 85 6.19 11.93 14.26
CA TYR A 85 5.38 11.64 15.44
C TYR A 85 5.62 10.21 15.96
N ASP A 86 5.56 10.01 17.27
CA ASP A 86 6.04 8.79 17.93
C ASP A 86 5.36 7.49 17.47
N LYS A 87 4.09 7.57 17.09
CA LYS A 87 3.25 6.42 16.69
C LYS A 87 3.38 6.05 15.21
N PHE A 88 4.15 6.82 14.43
CA PHE A 88 4.33 6.58 13.01
C PHE A 88 5.00 5.22 12.76
N VAL A 89 4.42 4.43 11.86
CA VAL A 89 4.92 3.11 11.42
C VAL A 89 4.87 2.92 9.90
N GLY A 90 4.68 4.00 9.14
CA GLY A 90 4.68 4.00 7.68
C GLY A 90 6.10 3.95 7.07
N GLY A 91 6.17 4.02 5.74
CA GLY A 91 7.43 3.94 5.00
C GLY A 91 7.95 2.50 4.89
N ILE A 92 8.80 2.10 5.82
CA ILE A 92 9.49 0.79 5.81
C ILE A 92 9.36 0.11 7.18
N LEU A 93 8.61 -0.99 7.21
CA LEU A 93 8.37 -1.78 8.43
C LEU A 93 8.50 -3.28 8.10
N LEU A 94 9.35 -3.98 8.85
CA LEU A 94 9.61 -5.40 8.71
C LEU A 94 8.87 -6.18 9.79
N LEU A 95 8.26 -7.31 9.43
CA LEU A 95 7.57 -8.22 10.35
C LEU A 95 7.85 -9.67 9.99
N THR A 96 7.88 -10.54 10.99
CA THR A 96 7.79 -11.99 10.76
C THR A 96 6.41 -12.34 10.22
N ILE A 97 6.32 -13.47 9.52
CA ILE A 97 5.03 -14.00 9.04
C ILE A 97 4.05 -14.18 10.22
N SER A 98 4.53 -14.77 11.32
CA SER A 98 3.72 -15.03 12.51
C SER A 98 3.21 -13.75 13.19
N GLN A 99 4.03 -12.70 13.27
CA GLN A 99 3.62 -11.40 13.83
C GLN A 99 2.49 -10.77 13.01
N PHE A 100 2.58 -10.84 11.68
CA PHE A 100 1.57 -10.26 10.80
C PHE A 100 0.26 -11.05 10.84
N GLU A 101 0.33 -12.39 10.90
CA GLU A 101 -0.84 -13.25 11.06
C GLU A 101 -1.54 -13.05 12.41
N LEU A 102 -0.76 -12.90 13.50
CA LEU A 102 -1.29 -12.70 14.84
C LEU A 102 -2.22 -11.48 14.94
N VAL A 103 -1.93 -10.42 14.19
CA VAL A 103 -2.74 -9.19 14.16
C VAL A 103 -3.76 -9.13 13.02
N ASN A 104 -3.93 -10.25 12.30
CA ASN A 104 -4.76 -10.33 11.10
C ASN A 104 -4.38 -9.28 10.04
N GLY A 105 -3.09 -9.02 9.85
CA GLY A 105 -2.59 -8.02 8.92
C GLY A 105 -3.13 -6.61 9.15
N MET A 106 -3.19 -5.81 8.09
CA MET A 106 -3.67 -4.42 8.12
C MET A 106 -5.18 -4.33 7.85
N SER A 107 -5.84 -3.21 8.17
CA SER A 107 -7.24 -3.00 7.80
C SER A 107 -7.42 -2.82 6.29
N ASN A 108 -8.48 -3.39 5.71
CA ASN A 108 -8.85 -3.21 4.31
C ASN A 108 -9.66 -1.92 4.03
N ARG A 109 -10.02 -1.15 5.07
CA ARG A 109 -10.95 -0.01 4.93
C ARG A 109 -10.32 1.29 4.43
N TYR A 110 -8.99 1.36 4.35
CA TYR A 110 -8.26 2.60 4.09
C TYR A 110 -8.02 2.82 2.59
N TRP A 111 -9.02 3.44 1.95
CA TRP A 111 -8.96 3.87 0.55
C TRP A 111 -8.57 5.35 0.46
N GLY A 112 -7.50 5.65 -0.27
CA GLY A 112 -6.88 6.98 -0.29
C GLY A 112 -5.67 7.09 0.66
N TRP A 113 -5.18 8.31 0.86
CA TRP A 113 -3.98 8.53 1.67
C TRP A 113 -4.30 8.66 3.17
N GLY A 114 -3.63 7.86 4.00
CA GLY A 114 -3.43 8.06 5.44
C GLY A 114 -4.25 7.17 6.36
N LEU A 115 -3.79 7.12 7.62
CA LEU A 115 -4.37 6.42 8.78
C LEU A 115 -4.28 4.89 8.77
N GLU A 116 -3.86 4.26 7.67
CA GLU A 116 -3.77 2.79 7.63
C GLU A 116 -2.59 2.26 8.46
N ASP A 117 -1.49 3.02 8.50
CA ASP A 117 -0.32 2.74 9.33
C ASP A 117 -0.61 3.06 10.81
N ASP A 118 -1.29 4.15 11.11
CA ASP A 118 -1.73 4.49 12.46
C ASP A 118 -2.66 3.43 13.06
N GLU A 119 -3.59 2.88 12.26
CA GLU A 119 -4.46 1.79 12.71
C GLU A 119 -3.68 0.49 12.92
N PHE A 120 -2.72 0.20 12.04
CA PHE A 120 -1.84 -0.95 12.19
C PHE A 120 -0.97 -0.86 13.45
N TYR A 121 -0.47 0.32 13.80
CA TYR A 121 0.20 0.56 15.08
C TYR A 121 -0.71 0.17 16.26
N VAL A 122 -2.00 0.52 16.21
CA VAL A 122 -2.95 0.13 17.26
C VAL A 122 -3.12 -1.39 17.32
N ARG A 123 -3.14 -2.10 16.18
CA ARG A 123 -3.20 -3.58 16.16
C ARG A 123 -2.01 -4.20 16.87
N LEU A 124 -0.79 -3.75 16.52
CA LEU A 124 0.44 -4.23 17.13
C LEU A 124 0.43 -3.99 18.65
N LYS A 125 0.03 -2.77 19.06
CA LYS A 125 -0.08 -2.43 20.47
C LYS A 125 -1.09 -3.30 21.23
N GLN A 126 -2.26 -3.56 20.64
CA GLN A 126 -3.29 -4.42 21.25
C GLN A 126 -2.86 -5.88 21.38
N ALA A 127 -1.98 -6.34 20.48
CA ALA A 127 -1.37 -7.66 20.56
C ALA A 127 -0.14 -7.71 21.49
N ASN A 128 0.15 -6.63 22.23
CA ASN A 128 1.35 -6.49 23.08
C ASN A 128 2.67 -6.71 22.32
N ILE A 129 2.70 -6.33 21.05
CA ILE A 129 3.89 -6.42 20.20
C ILE A 129 4.65 -5.10 20.29
N THR A 130 5.91 -5.16 20.73
CA THR A 130 6.80 -4.01 20.80
C THR A 130 7.49 -3.78 19.45
N ILE A 131 7.41 -2.54 18.94
CA ILE A 131 8.08 -2.13 17.70
C ILE A 131 9.53 -1.74 18.04
N GLN A 132 10.47 -2.30 17.29
CA GLN A 132 11.89 -1.97 17.34
C GLN A 132 12.21 -0.89 16.31
N ARG A 133 13.17 -0.01 16.64
CA ARG A 133 13.64 1.05 15.74
C ARG A 133 15.17 1.13 15.77
N PRO A 134 15.83 1.46 14.64
CA PRO A 134 17.27 1.68 14.63
C PRO A 134 17.67 2.82 15.57
N GLY A 135 18.67 2.55 16.41
CA GLY A 135 19.34 3.54 17.26
C GLY A 135 20.81 3.70 16.86
N ASN A 136 21.44 4.77 17.34
CA ASN A 136 22.88 5.03 17.19
C ASN A 136 23.40 5.00 15.74
N LEU A 137 22.59 5.49 14.79
CA LEU A 137 23.03 5.65 13.41
C LEU A 137 23.90 6.91 13.26
N THR A 138 24.78 6.89 12.26
CA THR A 138 25.59 8.04 11.86
C THR A 138 24.81 9.12 11.08
N THR A 139 23.56 8.83 10.74
CA THR A 139 22.67 9.67 9.91
C THR A 139 21.38 10.03 10.65
N ASP A 140 20.67 11.03 10.14
CA ASP A 140 19.42 11.55 10.71
C ASP A 140 18.32 11.71 9.63
N SER A 141 17.26 12.45 9.94
CA SER A 141 16.13 12.69 9.04
C SER A 141 16.47 13.38 7.71
N THR A 142 17.66 13.96 7.58
CA THR A 142 18.09 14.69 6.38
C THR A 142 18.81 13.81 5.36
N ASN A 143 19.46 12.73 5.81
CA ASN A 143 20.39 11.95 4.98
C ASN A 143 20.28 10.42 5.16
N THR A 144 19.40 9.92 6.03
CA THR A 144 19.20 8.47 6.19
C THR A 144 18.47 7.86 4.99
N PHE A 145 17.49 8.57 4.43
CA PHE A 145 16.69 8.13 3.29
C PHE A 145 16.66 9.15 2.16
N LYS A 146 16.63 8.67 0.92
CA LYS A 146 16.24 9.46 -0.25
C LYS A 146 14.75 9.27 -0.49
N HIS A 147 13.95 10.32 -0.25
CA HIS A 147 12.51 10.32 -0.55
C HIS A 147 12.24 10.94 -1.92
N MET A 148 12.01 10.11 -2.94
CA MET A 148 11.78 10.51 -4.33
C MET A 148 10.33 10.93 -4.59
N HIS A 149 9.85 11.90 -3.82
CA HIS A 149 8.45 12.30 -3.81
C HIS A 149 8.26 13.77 -4.19
N ASN A 150 7.94 14.04 -5.45
CA ASN A 150 7.51 15.37 -5.87
C ASN A 150 6.00 15.53 -5.68
N ALA A 151 5.58 16.28 -4.65
CA ALA A 151 4.18 16.45 -4.30
C ALA A 151 3.31 17.12 -5.38
N ARG A 152 3.91 17.83 -6.35
CA ARG A 152 3.18 18.40 -7.49
C ARG A 152 2.85 17.35 -8.55
N VAL A 153 3.73 16.37 -8.73
CA VAL A 153 3.60 15.27 -9.71
C VAL A 153 2.86 14.07 -9.12
N ARG A 154 3.18 13.71 -7.87
CA ARG A 154 2.62 12.57 -7.13
C ARG A 154 1.72 13.09 -6.02
N LYS A 155 0.56 13.62 -6.40
CA LYS A 155 -0.44 14.15 -5.45
C LYS A 155 -0.98 13.00 -4.60
N ARG A 156 -0.99 13.20 -3.28
CA ARG A 156 -1.68 12.31 -2.35
C ARG A 156 -3.19 12.55 -2.42
N ASP A 157 -3.98 11.48 -2.40
CA ASP A 157 -5.44 11.56 -2.36
C ASP A 157 -5.94 11.75 -0.92
N TYR A 158 -6.02 13.01 -0.48
CA TYR A 158 -6.49 13.42 0.84
C TYR A 158 -8.02 13.53 0.97
N ARG A 159 -8.77 13.20 -0.08
CA ARG A 159 -10.22 13.42 -0.09
C ARG A 159 -10.90 12.54 0.96
N TYR A 160 -11.94 13.08 1.57
CA TYR A 160 -12.89 12.32 2.37
C TYR A 160 -14.26 12.43 1.72
N CYS A 161 -14.93 11.30 1.54
CA CYS A 161 -16.31 11.24 1.06
C CYS A 161 -17.13 10.30 1.96
N TYR A 162 -18.46 10.44 1.93
CA TYR A 162 -19.35 9.75 2.86
C TYR A 162 -18.93 10.00 4.32
N ASP A 163 -18.95 8.97 5.18
CA ASP A 163 -18.54 9.02 6.58
C ASP A 163 -17.08 8.57 6.80
N GLN A 164 -16.25 8.52 5.73
CA GLN A 164 -14.87 8.04 5.77
C GLN A 164 -14.06 8.64 6.93
N LYS A 165 -14.13 9.95 7.13
CA LYS A 165 -13.36 10.64 8.19
C LYS A 165 -13.67 10.06 9.58
N LYS A 166 -14.94 9.75 9.86
CA LYS A 166 -15.37 9.17 11.13
C LYS A 166 -14.99 7.69 11.22
N ALA A 167 -15.15 6.95 10.13
CA ALA A 167 -14.85 5.53 10.06
C ALA A 167 -13.35 5.24 10.21
N SER A 168 -12.47 6.02 9.54
CA SER A 168 -11.02 5.84 9.54
C SER A 168 -10.34 6.11 10.90
N LEU A 169 -11.02 6.81 11.82
CA LEU A 169 -10.52 7.07 13.18
C LEU A 169 -10.88 5.95 14.17
N ARG A 170 -11.67 4.95 13.73
CA ARG A 170 -12.06 3.81 14.57
C ARG A 170 -11.18 2.61 14.27
N ARG A 171 -10.85 1.85 15.31
CA ARG A 171 -10.18 0.55 15.18
C ARG A 171 -11.08 -0.43 14.42
N ASP A 172 -10.51 -1.09 13.41
CA ASP A 172 -11.24 -1.99 12.52
C ASP A 172 -11.07 -3.47 12.88
N TYR A 173 -12.00 -4.02 13.65
CA TYR A 173 -11.95 -5.42 14.04
C TYR A 173 -12.48 -6.38 12.96
N ASP A 174 -13.10 -5.85 11.91
CA ASP A 174 -13.87 -6.65 10.96
C ASP A 174 -13.05 -7.10 9.75
N SER A 175 -11.99 -6.35 9.40
CA SER A 175 -11.21 -6.64 8.20
C SER A 175 -9.71 -6.81 8.44
N GLY A 176 -9.08 -7.61 7.58
CA GLY A 176 -7.68 -7.98 7.69
C GLY A 176 -7.18 -8.83 6.53
N VAL A 177 -6.04 -9.48 6.73
CA VAL A 177 -5.44 -10.37 5.73
C VAL A 177 -6.29 -11.61 5.47
N ASN A 178 -7.03 -12.10 6.47
CA ASN A 178 -7.88 -13.28 6.33
C ASN A 178 -9.08 -13.07 5.38
N ASN A 179 -9.53 -11.83 5.18
CA ASN A 179 -10.71 -11.50 4.39
C ASN A 179 -10.47 -10.40 3.35
N VAL A 180 -9.21 -10.03 3.08
CA VAL A 180 -8.89 -9.20 1.92
C VAL A 180 -9.34 -9.94 0.65
N ASN A 181 -10.13 -9.26 -0.17
CA ASN A 181 -10.70 -9.84 -1.37
C ASN A 181 -10.08 -9.18 -2.61
N PHE A 182 -9.49 -10.00 -3.48
CA PHE A 182 -8.79 -9.55 -4.66
C PHE A 182 -8.69 -10.65 -5.72
N LYS A 183 -8.46 -10.25 -6.96
CA LYS A 183 -8.19 -11.14 -8.09
C LYS A 183 -6.83 -10.82 -8.68
N VAL A 184 -6.00 -11.84 -8.91
CA VAL A 184 -4.80 -11.70 -9.72
C VAL A 184 -5.20 -11.67 -11.19
N VAL A 185 -4.96 -10.55 -11.86
CA VAL A 185 -5.28 -10.37 -13.29
C VAL A 185 -4.06 -10.58 -14.19
N GLY A 186 -2.85 -10.56 -13.62
CA GLY A 186 -1.62 -10.88 -14.33
C GLY A 186 -0.42 -10.99 -13.39
N GLN A 187 0.57 -11.76 -13.83
CA GLN A 187 1.87 -11.88 -13.16
C GLN A 187 2.98 -11.72 -14.21
N TYR A 188 3.96 -10.87 -13.92
CA TYR A 188 5.00 -10.50 -14.88
C TYR A 188 6.37 -10.45 -14.18
N SER A 189 7.42 -10.91 -14.88
CA SER A 189 8.79 -10.61 -14.46
C SER A 189 9.17 -9.23 -15.01
N VAL A 190 9.61 -8.34 -14.14
CA VAL A 190 10.07 -6.99 -14.50
C VAL A 190 11.55 -6.89 -14.22
N THR A 191 12.34 -6.50 -15.22
CA THR A 191 13.78 -6.33 -15.08
C THR A 191 14.15 -4.86 -15.22
N SER A 192 14.96 -4.34 -14.30
CA SER A 192 15.51 -2.99 -14.37
C SER A 192 16.98 -3.02 -13.91
N ASN A 193 17.87 -2.49 -14.76
CA ASN A 193 19.32 -2.47 -14.50
C ASN A 193 19.91 -3.85 -14.13
N GLY A 194 19.45 -4.92 -14.79
CA GLY A 194 19.90 -6.29 -14.55
C GLY A 194 19.28 -6.98 -13.34
N GLU A 195 18.44 -6.29 -12.58
CA GLU A 195 17.75 -6.84 -11.40
C GLU A 195 16.30 -7.17 -11.75
N SER A 196 15.85 -8.38 -11.40
CA SER A 196 14.47 -8.83 -11.60
C SER A 196 13.61 -8.62 -10.35
N ALA A 197 12.32 -8.37 -10.57
CA ALA A 197 11.26 -8.38 -9.57
C ALA A 197 10.00 -9.03 -10.15
N THR A 198 9.16 -9.61 -9.30
CA THR A 198 7.86 -10.16 -9.72
C THR A 198 6.78 -9.11 -9.51
N LEU A 199 6.07 -8.75 -10.58
CA LEU A 199 4.92 -7.86 -10.52
C LEU A 199 3.63 -8.67 -10.57
N PHE A 200 2.79 -8.48 -9.56
CA PHE A 200 1.41 -8.97 -9.55
C PHE A 200 0.48 -7.80 -9.85
N ASN A 201 -0.23 -7.88 -10.97
CA ASN A 201 -1.35 -6.98 -11.24
C ASN A 201 -2.60 -7.57 -10.60
N ILE A 202 -3.20 -6.84 -9.66
CA ILE A 202 -4.36 -7.31 -8.92
C ILE A 202 -5.51 -6.30 -8.97
N HIS A 203 -6.73 -6.81 -8.94
CA HIS A 203 -7.92 -6.01 -8.72
C HIS A 203 -8.42 -6.27 -7.30
N LEU A 204 -8.43 -5.26 -6.45
CA LEU A 204 -9.09 -5.32 -5.16
C LEU A 204 -10.60 -5.28 -5.35
N GLU A 205 -11.35 -5.99 -4.51
CA GLU A 205 -12.80 -5.88 -4.45
C GLU A 205 -13.20 -4.89 -3.35
N CYS A 206 -14.13 -3.98 -3.66
CA CYS A 206 -14.69 -3.05 -2.68
C CYS A 206 -16.12 -3.45 -2.31
N ASP A 207 -16.32 -3.80 -1.04
CA ASP A 207 -17.65 -3.79 -0.43
C ASP A 207 -18.07 -2.35 -0.11
N ARG A 208 -18.96 -1.79 -0.94
CA ARG A 208 -19.45 -0.42 -0.79
C ARG A 208 -20.40 -0.24 0.40
N THR A 209 -20.85 -1.31 1.05
CA THR A 209 -21.60 -1.22 2.31
C THR A 209 -20.67 -1.03 3.50
N PHE A 210 -19.46 -1.60 3.44
CA PHE A 210 -18.42 -1.48 4.47
C PHE A 210 -17.54 -0.24 4.32
N SER A 211 -17.11 0.07 3.09
CA SER A 211 -16.23 1.20 2.79
C SER A 211 -16.66 1.90 1.48
N PRO A 212 -17.80 2.61 1.45
CA PRO A 212 -18.31 3.28 0.24
C PRO A 212 -17.32 4.29 -0.36
N TRP A 213 -16.40 4.83 0.45
CA TRP A 213 -15.36 5.77 0.04
C TRP A 213 -14.20 5.16 -0.76
N CYS A 214 -14.25 3.87 -1.10
CA CYS A 214 -13.36 3.28 -2.10
C CYS A 214 -13.54 3.93 -3.49
N LEU A 215 -14.71 4.50 -3.74
CA LEU A 215 -15.04 5.29 -4.92
C LEU A 215 -15.86 6.49 -4.48
N CYS A 216 -15.25 7.69 -4.49
CA CYS A 216 -15.98 8.90 -4.12
C CYS A 216 -16.96 9.31 -5.24
N PRO A 217 -18.04 10.04 -4.93
CA PRO A 217 -19.03 10.46 -5.92
C PRO A 217 -18.46 11.15 -7.16
N GLU A 218 -17.36 11.89 -7.00
CA GLU A 218 -16.65 12.59 -8.07
C GLU A 218 -15.92 11.64 -9.03
N ASP A 219 -15.58 10.44 -8.57
CA ASP A 219 -14.88 9.41 -9.34
C ASP A 219 -15.86 8.52 -10.12
N ILE A 220 -17.17 8.62 -9.85
CA ILE A 220 -18.21 7.86 -10.55
C ILE A 220 -18.43 8.48 -11.94
N PRO A 221 -18.24 7.72 -13.04
CA PRO A 221 -18.48 8.24 -14.38
C PRO A 221 -19.91 8.76 -14.53
N LYS A 222 -20.08 10.03 -14.93
CA LYS A 222 -21.40 10.56 -15.26
C LYS A 222 -21.93 9.87 -16.52
N PRO A 223 -23.23 9.51 -16.58
CA PRO A 223 -23.81 8.98 -17.80
C PRO A 223 -23.60 10.00 -18.93
N LYS A 224 -23.08 9.54 -20.07
CA LYS A 224 -22.97 10.39 -21.26
C LYS A 224 -24.39 10.79 -21.67
N ASN A 225 -24.69 12.08 -21.66
CA ASN A 225 -25.92 12.59 -22.26
C ASN A 225 -25.91 12.21 -23.74
N VAL A 226 -26.69 11.19 -24.09
CA VAL A 226 -27.03 10.90 -25.48
C VAL A 226 -27.99 12.00 -25.92
N THR A 227 -27.44 13.11 -26.43
CA THR A 227 -28.24 14.05 -27.18
C THR A 227 -28.65 13.35 -28.48
N SER A 228 -29.86 12.81 -28.49
CA SER A 228 -30.52 12.35 -29.71
C SER A 228 -30.67 13.55 -30.65
N LYS A 229 -29.75 13.73 -31.59
CA LYS A 229 -30.03 14.54 -32.78
C LYS A 229 -31.11 13.80 -33.56
N SER A 230 -32.37 14.17 -33.34
CA SER A 230 -33.49 13.80 -34.19
C SER A 230 -33.23 14.37 -35.59
N GLY A 231 -32.65 13.55 -36.47
CA GLY A 231 -32.55 13.86 -37.89
C GLY A 231 -33.95 13.98 -38.47
N LYS A 232 -34.34 15.18 -38.91
CA LYS A 232 -35.55 15.38 -39.72
C LYS A 232 -35.40 14.57 -41.01
N VAL A 233 -36.20 13.51 -41.16
CA VAL A 233 -36.41 12.82 -42.43
C VAL A 233 -37.15 13.77 -43.36
N LYS A 234 -36.52 14.17 -44.47
CA LYS A 234 -37.21 14.89 -45.56
C LYS A 234 -38.08 13.89 -46.32
N GLN A 235 -39.39 14.16 -46.40
CA GLN A 235 -40.31 13.46 -47.30
C GLN A 235 -39.98 13.77 -48.78
N PRO A 236 -40.12 12.81 -49.71
CA PRO A 236 -39.92 13.08 -51.12
C PRO A 236 -41.13 13.81 -51.73
N HIS A 237 -40.84 14.79 -52.58
CA HIS A 237 -41.82 15.50 -53.39
C HIS A 237 -42.57 14.53 -54.33
N LYS A 238 -43.90 14.59 -54.32
CA LYS A 238 -44.74 14.07 -55.41
C LYS A 238 -44.67 15.03 -56.60
N ILE A 239 -44.31 14.48 -57.76
CA ILE A 239 -44.38 15.15 -59.06
C ILE A 239 -45.83 15.00 -59.56
N SER A 240 -46.41 16.12 -60.01
CA SER A 240 -47.57 16.19 -60.89
C SER A 240 -47.14 16.83 -62.20
#